data_AF-A0A7I9VN80-F1
#
_entry.id   AF-A0A7I9VN80-F1
#
_cell.length_a   1.000
_cell.length_b   1.000
_cell.length_c   1.000
_cell.angle_alpha   90.00
_cell.angle_beta   90.00
_cell.angle_gamma   90.00
#
_symmetry.space_group_name_H-M   'P 1'
#
loop_
_entity.id
_entity.type
_entity.pdbx_description
1 polymer ?
#
loop_
_entity_poly.entity_id
_entity_poly.type
_entity_poly.pdbx_seq_one_letter_code
_entity_poly.pdbx_strand_id
1 'polypeptide(L)'
;MPATLRYFMLPADELALFRFLARHGLTVYPELVPPGLTPPRADEQLVPALDAPAYYLAAERLGPVIAHPVKRGPDRGMLVIEEIPSPVFHYERSLLNEEGELVGGRLWAELDVTDDSSTNQGKHRALRSIFEDVHGWFRKTFRRSDPKGWWVGPAAGRAWKSEGLLLREPGHKGKLVDVWR
;
A
#
# COMPACT_ATOMS: atom_id res chain seq x y z
N MET A 1 -8.61 14.22 -3.58
CA MET A 1 -9.59 13.15 -3.50
C MET A 1 -8.77 11.92 -3.30
N PRO A 2 -9.03 11.31 -2.14
CA PRO A 2 -8.69 9.97 -1.79
C PRO A 2 -8.51 9.00 -2.94
N ALA A 3 -7.33 8.45 -3.22
CA ALA A 3 -7.28 7.26 -4.04
C ALA A 3 -6.98 6.05 -3.18
N THR A 4 -7.79 5.01 -3.31
CA THR A 4 -7.63 3.80 -2.50
C THR A 4 -7.88 2.55 -3.35
N LEU A 5 -6.93 1.64 -3.34
CA LEU A 5 -7.10 0.26 -3.77
C LEU A 5 -7.15 -0.62 -2.54
N ARG A 6 -8.15 -1.51 -2.50
CA ARG A 6 -8.29 -2.51 -1.45
C ARG A 6 -8.10 -3.88 -2.07
N TYR A 7 -7.37 -4.76 -1.40
CA TYR A 7 -6.98 -6.02 -2.00
C TYR A 7 -6.72 -7.14 -1.00
N PHE A 8 -6.74 -8.36 -1.52
CA PHE A 8 -6.30 -9.57 -0.86
C PHE A 8 -5.12 -10.14 -1.65
N MET A 9 -3.95 -10.20 -1.00
CA MET A 9 -2.72 -10.72 -1.60
C MET A 9 -2.13 -11.79 -0.70
N LEU A 10 -1.79 -12.94 -1.28
CA LEU A 10 -0.85 -13.86 -0.65
C LEU A 10 0.59 -13.45 -0.99
N PRO A 11 1.62 -14.01 -0.32
CA PRO A 11 3.01 -13.62 -0.54
C PRO A 11 3.46 -13.67 -2.02
N ALA A 12 2.95 -14.62 -2.81
CA ALA A 12 3.23 -14.68 -4.25
C ALA A 12 2.63 -13.51 -5.04
N ASP A 13 1.46 -13.01 -4.63
CA ASP A 13 0.82 -11.83 -5.24
C ASP A 13 1.56 -10.55 -4.84
N GLU A 14 2.01 -10.45 -3.58
CA GLU A 14 2.84 -9.35 -3.07
C GLU A 14 4.18 -9.25 -3.82
N LEU A 15 4.86 -10.38 -4.03
CA LEU A 15 6.06 -10.44 -4.88
C LEU A 15 5.81 -9.93 -6.30
N ALA A 16 4.69 -10.33 -6.91
CA ALA A 16 4.31 -9.88 -8.24
C ALA A 16 4.03 -8.37 -8.30
N LEU A 17 3.41 -7.82 -7.25
CA LEU A 17 3.21 -6.38 -7.10
C LEU A 17 4.56 -5.65 -7.02
N PHE A 18 5.47 -6.08 -6.16
CA PHE A 18 6.77 -5.42 -6.00
C PHE A 18 7.66 -5.52 -7.25
N ARG A 19 7.59 -6.63 -7.99
CA ARG A 19 8.20 -6.73 -9.32
C ARG A 19 7.64 -5.68 -10.28
N PHE A 20 6.33 -5.46 -10.25
CA PHE A 20 5.68 -4.43 -11.05
C PHE A 20 6.09 -3.02 -10.59
N LEU A 21 6.18 -2.77 -9.28
CA LEU A 21 6.54 -1.47 -8.71
C LEU A 21 8.00 -1.08 -8.97
N ALA A 22 8.91 -2.05 -9.13
CA ALA A 22 10.32 -1.82 -9.38
C ALA A 22 10.59 -0.85 -10.55
N ARG A 23 9.75 -0.88 -11.60
CA ARG A 23 9.86 0.01 -12.76
C ARG A 23 9.54 1.48 -12.47
N HIS A 24 8.81 1.76 -11.39
CA HIS A 24 8.43 3.12 -10.99
C HIS A 24 9.50 3.81 -10.13
N GLY A 25 10.52 3.06 -9.70
CA GLY A 25 11.64 3.57 -8.90
C GLY A 25 11.19 4.08 -7.53
N LEU A 26 10.24 3.38 -6.91
CA LEU A 26 9.77 3.72 -5.57
C LEU A 26 10.75 3.21 -4.52
N THR A 27 10.79 3.88 -3.37
CA THR A 27 11.53 3.47 -2.17
C THR A 27 10.56 3.14 -1.04
N VAL A 28 10.99 2.33 -0.08
CA VAL A 28 10.13 1.84 1.00
C VAL A 28 10.57 2.40 2.34
N TYR A 29 9.62 2.92 3.09
CA TYR A 29 9.81 3.42 4.44
C TYR A 29 8.86 2.70 5.41
N PRO A 30 9.29 2.35 6.62
CA PRO A 30 8.36 1.98 7.68
C PRO A 30 7.49 3.18 8.09
N GLU A 31 6.38 2.94 8.78
CA GLU A 31 5.52 4.03 9.27
C GLU A 31 6.23 4.93 10.28
N LEU A 32 7.08 4.31 11.12
CA LEU A 32 8.00 5.00 12.03
C LEU A 32 9.41 4.88 11.47
N VAL A 33 9.90 5.97 10.90
CA VAL A 33 11.18 6.03 10.20
C VAL A 33 12.31 6.30 11.20
N PRO A 34 13.29 5.39 11.35
CA PRO A 34 14.49 5.66 12.12
C PRO A 34 15.30 6.81 11.48
N PRO A 35 15.85 7.73 12.27
CA PRO A 35 16.73 8.78 11.75
C PRO A 35 17.92 8.20 10.99
N GLY A 36 18.21 8.74 9.80
CA GLY A 36 19.33 8.28 8.96
C GLY A 36 19.05 7.00 8.16
N LEU A 37 17.82 6.47 8.18
CA LEU A 37 17.43 5.37 7.32
C LEU A 37 17.66 5.73 5.85
N THR A 38 18.43 4.89 5.15
CA THR A 38 18.47 4.90 3.69
C THR A 38 17.39 3.95 3.20
N PRO A 39 16.31 4.45 2.56
CA PRO A 39 15.18 3.61 2.21
C PRO A 39 15.57 2.65 1.09
N PRO A 40 15.31 1.33 1.23
CA PRO A 40 15.55 0.38 0.16
C PRO A 40 14.58 0.62 -1.00
N ARG A 41 14.96 0.14 -2.19
CA ARG A 41 14.10 0.17 -3.37
C ARG A 41 12.92 -0.78 -3.20
N ALA A 42 11.74 -0.38 -3.66
CA ALA A 42 10.56 -1.22 -3.73
C ALA A 42 10.68 -2.21 -4.91
N ASP A 43 11.29 -3.36 -4.65
CA ASP A 43 11.40 -4.48 -5.58
C ASP A 43 11.13 -5.82 -4.89
N GLU A 44 11.09 -6.89 -5.69
CA GLU A 44 10.74 -8.23 -5.21
C GLU A 44 11.72 -8.80 -4.17
N GLN A 45 12.97 -8.32 -4.13
CA GLN A 45 13.99 -8.80 -3.20
C GLN A 45 13.76 -8.26 -1.80
N LEU A 46 13.09 -7.11 -1.68
CA LEU A 46 12.75 -6.51 -0.40
C LEU A 46 11.59 -7.23 0.31
N VAL A 47 10.66 -7.83 -0.45
CA VAL A 47 9.42 -8.41 0.11
C VAL A 47 9.65 -9.37 1.28
N PRO A 48 10.61 -10.32 1.23
CA PRO A 48 10.88 -11.22 2.36
C PRO A 48 11.40 -10.52 3.62
N ALA A 49 11.97 -9.32 3.49
CA ALA A 49 12.48 -8.53 4.61
C ALA A 49 11.43 -7.60 5.24
N LEU A 50 10.22 -7.52 4.66
CA LEU A 50 9.13 -6.75 5.23
C LEU A 50 8.52 -7.49 6.43
N ASP A 51 8.64 -6.91 7.63
CA ASP A 51 8.16 -7.44 8.91
C ASP A 51 6.96 -6.68 9.49
N ALA A 52 6.85 -5.38 9.20
CA ALA A 52 5.72 -4.55 9.58
C ALA A 52 4.45 -4.82 8.73
N PRO A 53 3.26 -4.50 9.25
CA PRO A 53 2.00 -4.62 8.52
C PRO A 53 1.79 -3.51 7.49
N ALA A 54 2.46 -2.37 7.63
CA ALA A 54 2.29 -1.21 6.77
C ALA A 54 3.61 -0.47 6.53
N TYR A 55 3.70 0.17 5.35
CA TYR A 55 4.84 0.92 4.86
C TYR A 55 4.38 2.11 4.03
N TYR A 56 5.29 3.06 3.82
CA TYR A 56 5.16 4.07 2.78
C TYR A 56 6.00 3.70 1.56
N LEU A 57 5.39 3.78 0.38
CA LEU A 57 6.07 3.68 -0.91
C LEU A 57 6.27 5.09 -1.45
N ALA A 58 7.50 5.59 -1.44
CA ALA A 58 7.83 6.95 -1.82
C ALA A 58 8.30 7.05 -3.28
N ALA A 59 7.78 8.04 -4.00
CA ALA A 59 8.27 8.45 -5.30
C ALA A 59 9.20 9.66 -5.16
N GLU A 60 10.37 9.48 -4.52
CA GLU A 60 11.30 10.58 -4.17
C GLU A 60 11.74 11.43 -5.38
N ARG A 61 11.77 10.83 -6.57
CA ARG A 61 12.03 11.54 -7.84
C ARG A 61 11.01 12.64 -8.18
N LEU A 62 9.85 12.64 -7.52
CA LEU A 62 8.75 13.59 -7.75
C LEU A 62 8.71 14.72 -6.72
N GLY A 63 9.50 14.63 -5.64
CA GLY A 63 9.53 15.60 -4.56
C GLY A 63 10.04 15.00 -3.25
N PRO A 64 10.36 15.85 -2.27
CA PRO A 64 10.87 15.40 -0.98
C PRO A 64 9.83 14.62 -0.18
N VAL A 65 10.28 13.61 0.57
CA VAL A 65 9.50 12.97 1.62
C VAL A 65 9.62 13.84 2.87
N ILE A 66 8.52 14.47 3.27
CA ILE A 66 8.44 15.33 4.45
C ILE A 66 8.11 14.43 5.63
N ALA A 67 8.97 14.46 6.65
CA ALA A 67 8.78 13.71 7.87
C ALA A 67 9.07 14.58 9.09
N HIS A 68 8.32 14.36 10.16
CA HIS A 68 8.41 15.13 11.40
C HIS A 68 8.78 14.24 12.57
N PRO A 69 9.60 14.73 13.53
CA PRO A 69 9.97 13.95 14.68
C PRO A 69 8.79 13.74 15.65
N VAL A 70 8.65 12.52 16.14
CA VAL A 70 7.75 12.19 17.24
C VAL A 70 8.29 12.84 18.52
N LYS A 71 7.50 13.76 19.09
CA LYS A 71 7.92 14.60 20.22
C LYS A 71 7.76 13.94 21.59
N ARG A 72 6.87 12.95 21.72
CA ARG A 72 6.46 12.35 23.01
C ARG A 72 6.12 10.87 22.83
N GLY A 73 6.25 10.10 23.92
CA GLY A 73 5.89 8.67 23.94
C GLY A 73 7.08 7.73 23.72
N PRO A 74 6.82 6.41 23.61
CA PRO A 74 7.85 5.40 23.41
C PRO A 74 8.63 5.58 22.10
N ASP A 75 7.98 6.15 21.07
CA ASP A 75 8.56 6.35 19.74
C ASP A 75 9.31 7.69 19.59
N ARG A 76 9.63 8.36 20.71
CA ARG A 76 10.31 9.66 20.69
C ARG A 76 11.65 9.54 19.95
N GLY A 77 11.85 10.42 18.97
CA GLY A 77 13.05 10.44 18.13
C GLY A 77 12.88 9.71 16.80
N MET A 78 11.82 8.92 16.62
CA MET A 78 11.41 8.43 15.30
C MET A 78 10.82 9.56 14.46
N LEU A 79 10.80 9.39 13.14
CA LEU A 79 10.18 10.30 12.19
C LEU A 79 8.88 9.70 11.66
N VAL A 80 7.86 10.53 11.49
CA VAL A 80 6.57 10.16 10.86
C VAL A 80 6.44 10.93 9.56
N ILE A 81 6.19 10.22 8.47
CA ILE A 81 5.99 10.82 7.16
C ILE A 81 4.64 11.53 7.12
N GLU A 82 4.62 12.76 6.61
CA GLU A 82 3.39 13.51 6.34
C GLU A 82 2.89 13.17 4.94
N GLU A 83 1.75 12.49 4.86
CA GLU A 83 1.22 11.95 3.60
C GLU A 83 0.73 13.05 2.63
N ILE A 84 0.18 14.15 3.16
CA ILE A 84 -0.45 15.21 2.39
C ILE A 84 0.55 15.99 1.52
N PRO A 85 1.76 16.36 1.99
CA PRO A 85 2.73 17.04 1.15
C PRO A 85 3.78 16.09 0.51
N SER A 86 3.94 14.84 1.00
CA SER A 86 4.92 13.90 0.46
C SER A 86 4.41 13.06 -0.73
N PRO A 87 5.19 12.80 -1.78
CA PRO A 87 4.77 11.96 -2.91
C PRO A 87 4.83 10.46 -2.56
N VAL A 88 3.97 10.03 -1.63
CA VAL A 88 3.98 8.67 -1.06
C VAL A 88 2.64 7.97 -1.26
N PHE A 89 2.69 6.64 -1.28
CA PHE A 89 1.54 5.76 -1.10
C PHE A 89 1.64 5.10 0.27
N HIS A 90 0.57 5.10 1.05
CA HIS A 90 0.46 4.25 2.23
C HIS A 90 0.08 2.83 1.79
N TYR A 91 0.91 1.86 2.11
CA TYR A 91 0.83 0.47 1.68
C TYR A 91 0.64 -0.43 2.90
N GLU A 92 -0.56 -0.96 3.06
CA GLU A 92 -0.92 -1.96 4.06
C GLU A 92 -0.93 -3.35 3.42
N ARG A 93 -0.22 -4.28 4.05
CA ARG A 93 -0.10 -5.66 3.58
C ARG A 93 -1.36 -6.45 3.90
N SER A 94 -1.61 -7.48 3.09
CA SER A 94 -2.58 -8.52 3.44
C SER A 94 -1.88 -9.56 4.30
N LEU A 95 -2.39 -9.79 5.52
CA LEU A 95 -1.80 -10.71 6.49
C LEU A 95 -2.85 -11.69 7.00
N LEU A 96 -2.41 -12.88 7.41
CA LEU A 96 -3.28 -13.82 8.10
C LEU A 96 -3.53 -13.35 9.54
N ASN A 97 -4.77 -13.39 9.99
CA ASN A 97 -5.10 -13.19 11.40
C ASN A 97 -4.86 -14.47 12.22
N GLU A 98 -5.12 -14.39 13.52
CA GLU A 98 -5.02 -15.54 14.44
C GLU A 98 -5.96 -16.71 14.08
N GLU A 99 -7.06 -16.42 13.37
CA GLU A 99 -8.03 -17.40 12.89
C GLU A 99 -7.60 -18.06 11.55
N GLY A 100 -6.45 -17.65 10.98
CA GLY A 100 -5.95 -18.13 9.69
C GLY A 100 -6.67 -17.55 8.47
N GLU A 101 -7.44 -16.48 8.65
CA GLU A 101 -8.13 -15.77 7.58
C GLU A 101 -7.25 -14.67 7.01
N LEU A 102 -7.32 -14.45 5.70
CA LEU A 102 -6.57 -13.40 5.03
C LEU A 102 -7.26 -12.06 5.19
N VAL A 103 -6.66 -11.18 5.99
CA VAL A 103 -7.11 -9.81 6.19
C VAL A 103 -6.69 -8.94 5.01
N GLY A 104 -7.64 -8.17 4.49
CA GLY A 104 -7.42 -7.31 3.33
C GLY A 104 -6.42 -6.18 3.61
N GLY A 105 -5.53 -5.96 2.64
CA GLY A 105 -4.60 -4.85 2.62
C GLY A 105 -5.15 -3.66 1.83
N ARG A 106 -4.37 -2.58 1.80
CA ARG A 106 -4.76 -1.30 1.21
C ARG A 106 -3.57 -0.60 0.57
N LEU A 107 -3.81 0.10 -0.53
CA LEU A 107 -2.89 1.07 -1.09
C LEU A 107 -3.64 2.39 -1.20
N TRP A 108 -3.21 3.37 -0.43
CA TRP A 108 -3.86 4.66 -0.31
C TRP A 108 -2.90 5.78 -0.73
N ALA A 109 -3.41 6.82 -1.37
CA ALA A 109 -2.64 8.03 -1.65
C ALA A 109 -3.46 9.31 -1.68
N GLU A 110 -2.79 10.35 -1.17
CA GLU A 110 -2.99 11.78 -1.40
C GLU A 110 -2.95 12.18 -2.89
N LEU A 111 -4.04 12.13 -3.67
CA LEU A 111 -3.99 12.44 -5.12
C LEU A 111 -4.51 13.83 -5.55
N ASP A 112 -5.37 14.51 -4.77
CA ASP A 112 -5.68 15.91 -5.09
C ASP A 112 -4.91 16.87 -4.19
N VAL A 113 -4.82 18.10 -4.67
CA VAL A 113 -4.15 19.21 -4.04
C VAL A 113 -5.23 20.20 -3.64
N THR A 114 -5.41 20.41 -2.34
CA THR A 114 -6.11 21.58 -1.84
C THR A 114 -5.37 22.01 -0.60
N ASP A 115 -4.83 23.23 -0.62
CA ASP A 115 -4.82 24.07 0.58
C ASP A 115 -4.53 25.56 0.31
N ASP A 116 -4.17 26.00 -0.91
CA ASP A 116 -4.04 27.46 -1.15
C ASP A 116 -4.20 27.87 -2.62
N SER A 117 -5.03 28.88 -2.91
CA SER A 117 -5.20 29.47 -4.24
C SER A 117 -4.05 30.43 -4.60
N SER A 118 -3.14 30.69 -3.67
CA SER A 118 -2.10 31.72 -3.77
C SER A 118 -0.66 31.21 -3.88
N THR A 119 -0.37 29.95 -3.55
CA THR A 119 0.99 29.36 -3.61
C THR A 119 1.02 28.12 -4.50
N ASN A 120 1.50 28.32 -5.72
CA ASN A 120 1.47 27.34 -6.81
C ASN A 120 2.61 26.29 -6.71
N GLN A 121 2.81 25.65 -5.54
CA GLN A 121 3.74 24.52 -5.40
C GLN A 121 2.96 23.21 -5.28
N GLY A 122 2.50 22.70 -6.44
CA GLY A 122 1.65 21.52 -6.52
C GLY A 122 2.43 20.19 -6.42
N LYS A 123 1.78 19.15 -5.88
CA LYS A 123 2.23 17.77 -6.03
C LYS A 123 2.17 17.32 -7.50
N HIS A 124 3.16 16.53 -7.91
CA HIS A 124 3.42 16.19 -9.29
C HIS A 124 2.31 15.31 -9.91
N ARG A 125 1.78 15.68 -11.08
CA ARG A 125 0.83 14.85 -11.89
C ARG A 125 1.29 13.41 -12.11
N ALA A 126 2.60 13.18 -11.99
CA ALA A 126 3.21 11.87 -12.14
C ALA A 126 2.84 10.88 -11.02
N LEU A 127 2.50 11.32 -9.81
CA LEU A 127 2.09 10.41 -8.73
C LEU A 127 0.75 9.75 -9.07
N ARG A 128 -0.19 10.53 -9.60
CA ARG A 128 -1.47 10.03 -10.13
C ARG A 128 -1.26 9.01 -11.24
N SER A 129 -0.35 9.27 -12.17
CA SER A 129 -0.02 8.31 -13.24
C SER A 129 0.53 6.99 -12.69
N ILE A 130 1.37 7.02 -11.66
CA ILE A 130 1.84 5.78 -11.00
C ILE A 130 0.66 5.03 -10.38
N PHE A 131 -0.24 5.73 -9.67
CA PHE A 131 -1.43 5.10 -9.07
C PHE A 131 -2.35 4.48 -10.13
N GLU A 132 -2.60 5.19 -11.23
CA GLU A 132 -3.42 4.72 -12.34
C GLU A 132 -2.80 3.51 -13.04
N ASP A 133 -1.47 3.48 -13.19
CA ASP A 133 -0.73 2.33 -13.71
C ASP A 133 -0.88 1.11 -12.80
N VAL A 134 -0.73 1.29 -11.48
CA VAL A 134 -0.98 0.24 -10.49
C VAL A 134 -2.41 -0.26 -10.59
N HIS A 135 -3.40 0.64 -10.60
CA HIS A 135 -4.80 0.27 -10.73
C HIS A 135 -5.09 -0.45 -12.07
N GLY A 136 -4.46 -0.02 -13.16
CA GLY A 136 -4.53 -0.67 -14.47
C GLY A 136 -3.95 -2.08 -14.46
N TRP A 137 -2.86 -2.30 -13.72
CA TRP A 137 -2.29 -3.63 -13.51
C TRP A 137 -3.23 -4.54 -12.71
N PHE A 138 -3.85 -4.04 -11.63
CA PHE A 138 -4.84 -4.78 -10.84
C PHE A 138 -6.03 -5.19 -11.72
N ARG A 139 -6.55 -4.30 -12.55
CA ARG A 139 -7.63 -4.62 -13.51
C ARG A 139 -7.29 -5.78 -14.46
N LYS A 140 -6.01 -5.93 -14.83
CA LYS A 140 -5.56 -6.96 -15.78
C LYS A 140 -5.26 -8.28 -15.09
N THR A 141 -4.82 -8.26 -13.84
CA THR A 141 -4.24 -9.44 -13.16
C THR A 141 -5.09 -9.96 -11.99
N PHE A 142 -5.87 -9.09 -11.35
CA PHE A 142 -6.68 -9.42 -10.16
C PHE A 142 -8.13 -9.63 -10.56
N ARG A 143 -8.83 -10.47 -9.77
CA ARG A 143 -10.27 -10.63 -9.86
C ARG A 143 -10.97 -9.61 -8.97
N ARG A 144 -12.24 -9.32 -9.27
CA ARG A 144 -13.09 -8.52 -8.37
C ARG A 144 -13.68 -9.41 -7.28
N SER A 145 -13.96 -8.82 -6.13
CA SER A 145 -14.72 -9.47 -5.05
C SER A 145 -16.23 -9.32 -5.20
N ASP A 146 -16.96 -10.13 -4.43
CA ASP A 146 -18.36 -9.96 -4.09
C ASP A 146 -18.49 -9.91 -2.54
N PRO A 147 -18.93 -8.78 -1.93
CA PRO A 147 -19.38 -7.53 -2.54
C PRO A 147 -18.26 -6.78 -3.28
N LYS A 148 -18.64 -5.96 -4.26
CA LYS A 148 -17.69 -5.13 -5.03
C LYS A 148 -16.95 -4.16 -4.10
N GLY A 149 -15.66 -4.01 -4.33
CA GLY A 149 -14.82 -3.06 -3.59
C GLY A 149 -13.39 -3.53 -3.39
N TRP A 150 -13.15 -4.84 -3.55
CA TRP A 150 -11.85 -5.46 -3.36
C TRP A 150 -11.31 -6.08 -4.65
N TRP A 151 -9.98 -6.17 -4.69
CA TRP A 151 -9.22 -6.91 -5.68
C TRP A 151 -8.65 -8.18 -5.07
N VAL A 152 -8.84 -9.31 -5.71
CA VAL A 152 -8.34 -10.61 -5.22
C VAL A 152 -7.19 -11.08 -6.11
N GLY A 153 -6.02 -11.27 -5.51
CA GLY A 153 -4.82 -11.72 -6.19
C GLY A 153 -4.97 -13.13 -6.76
N PRO A 154 -4.26 -13.49 -7.85
CA PRO A 154 -4.30 -14.82 -8.43
C PRO A 154 -3.99 -15.96 -7.45
N ALA A 155 -3.02 -15.79 -6.55
CA ALA A 155 -2.72 -16.79 -5.53
C ALA A 155 -3.81 -16.83 -4.46
N ALA A 156 -4.22 -15.68 -3.92
CA ALA A 156 -5.32 -15.59 -2.95
C ALA A 156 -6.63 -16.21 -3.48
N GLY A 157 -7.00 -15.92 -4.73
CA GLY A 157 -8.20 -16.47 -5.36
C GLY A 157 -8.13 -17.96 -5.65
N ARG A 158 -6.93 -18.51 -5.90
CA ARG A 158 -6.72 -19.96 -5.98
C ARG A 158 -6.89 -20.61 -4.61
N ALA A 159 -6.21 -20.09 -3.58
CA ALA A 159 -6.32 -20.60 -2.21
C ALA A 159 -7.75 -20.55 -1.67
N TRP A 160 -8.50 -19.47 -1.96
CA TRP A 160 -9.93 -19.38 -1.64
C TRP A 160 -10.73 -20.54 -2.27
N LYS A 161 -10.45 -20.85 -3.55
CA LYS A 161 -11.18 -21.90 -4.29
C LYS A 161 -10.77 -23.33 -3.89
N SER A 162 -9.47 -23.59 -3.69
CA SER A 162 -8.95 -24.94 -3.48
C SER A 162 -8.78 -25.31 -2.00
N GLU A 163 -8.39 -24.36 -1.17
CA GLU A 163 -8.02 -24.58 0.24
C GLU A 163 -9.08 -24.05 1.20
N GLY A 164 -10.09 -23.33 0.69
CA GLY A 164 -11.13 -22.73 1.51
C GLY A 164 -10.66 -21.51 2.31
N LEU A 165 -9.59 -20.84 1.87
CA LEU A 165 -9.07 -19.63 2.51
C LEU A 165 -10.18 -18.57 2.60
N LEU A 166 -10.44 -18.08 3.81
CA LEU A 166 -11.41 -17.01 4.06
C LEU A 166 -10.75 -15.64 3.86
N LEU A 167 -11.44 -14.74 3.15
CA LEU A 167 -11.00 -13.37 2.94
C LEU A 167 -11.82 -12.46 3.85
N ARG A 168 -11.17 -11.65 4.69
CA ARG A 168 -11.86 -10.78 5.66
C ARG A 168 -11.47 -9.31 5.50
N GLU A 169 -12.45 -8.43 5.56
CA GLU A 169 -12.18 -6.99 5.62
C GLU A 169 -11.36 -6.63 6.88
N PRO A 170 -10.45 -5.65 6.82
CA PRO A 170 -9.73 -5.17 7.98
C PRO A 170 -10.68 -4.53 9.00
N GLY A 171 -10.39 -4.76 10.29
CA GLY A 171 -11.15 -4.23 11.43
C GLY A 171 -11.90 -5.28 12.24
N HIS A 172 -12.23 -4.94 13.48
CA HIS A 172 -12.79 -5.86 14.48
C HIS A 172 -14.15 -6.49 14.10
N LYS A 173 -14.88 -5.89 13.15
CA LYS A 173 -16.16 -6.39 12.61
C LYS A 173 -16.12 -6.59 11.09
N GLY A 174 -14.93 -6.83 10.53
CA GLY A 174 -14.75 -7.05 9.11
C GLY A 174 -15.61 -8.20 8.61
N LYS A 175 -16.31 -7.99 7.49
CA LYS A 175 -17.14 -9.03 6.88
C LYS A 175 -16.27 -9.99 6.06
N LEU A 176 -16.78 -11.19 5.84
CA LEU A 176 -16.21 -12.11 4.85
C LEU A 176 -16.49 -11.58 3.45
N VAL A 177 -15.50 -11.76 2.58
CA VAL A 177 -15.52 -11.32 1.19
C VAL A 177 -15.33 -12.53 0.29
N ASP A 178 -16.24 -12.69 -0.66
CA ASP A 178 -16.12 -13.75 -1.65
C ASP A 178 -15.42 -13.26 -2.92
N VAL A 179 -14.92 -14.21 -3.71
CA VAL A 179 -14.36 -13.92 -5.02
C VAL A 179 -15.49 -13.95 -6.04
N TRP A 180 -15.64 -12.88 -6.82
CA TRP A 180 -16.66 -12.83 -7.88
C TRP A 180 -16.34 -13.93 -8.91
N ARG A 181 -17.30 -14.84 -9.09
CA ARG A 181 -17.26 -15.94 -10.06
C ARG A 181 -17.21 -15.48 -11.50
#